data_AF-A0AAD4GV29-F1
#
_entry.id   AF-A0AAD4GV29-F1
#
_cell.length_a   1.000
_cell.length_b   1.000
_cell.length_c   1.000
_cell.angle_alpha   90.00
_cell.angle_beta   90.00
_cell.angle_gamma   90.00
#
_symmetry.space_group_name_H-M   'P 1'
#
loop_
_entity.id
_entity.type
_entity.pdbx_description
1 polymer ?
#
loop_
_entity_poly.entity_id
_entity_poly.type
_entity_poly.pdbx_seq_one_letter_code
_entity_poly.pdbx_strand_id
1 'polypeptide(L)'
;MSDDDTSDDDSGSDHRGDYDWRTDYLSDDDHIPWGVLPIEQYLINTWDYASVEPPAQQRVRLLGQFLRLDRFPEEWCSRFRNALVPARFPTVAENRLILWPWRSQDMRLKAWKILQQPHKNQTDEFPFLFRTYYSVDKQQRALDDEKIKNWIASTKRFKRAKEFVYFDDAELFNFGPHWQRLYEVIPEVVGPRSGSCERKQSPSETDIWMFKRGLFMLKESLSDVWRDGSKRVIEVASEDLRTMVIKSYLLIADQVAFETDHLSVPLSWLSLVEQFDGLIIGRLCARPLWL
;
A
#
# COMPACT_ATOMS: atom_id res chain seq x y z
N MET A 1 -6.29 68.45 36.93
CA MET A 1 -5.95 67.02 36.96
C MET A 1 -7.22 66.33 36.58
N SER A 2 -7.34 66.05 35.30
CA SER A 2 -8.57 65.62 34.64
C SER A 2 -8.20 64.52 33.67
N ASP A 3 -8.99 63.47 33.78
CA ASP A 3 -9.17 62.30 32.93
C ASP A 3 -9.20 62.64 31.44
N ASP A 4 -8.81 61.69 30.57
CA ASP A 4 -9.79 61.00 29.72
C ASP A 4 -9.19 59.77 28.99
N ASP A 5 -10.10 58.99 28.46
CA ASP A 5 -10.16 57.54 28.30
C ASP A 5 -9.89 57.03 26.86
N THR A 6 -9.96 55.71 26.71
CA THR A 6 -10.28 54.90 25.49
C THR A 6 -9.22 54.53 24.43
N SER A 7 -8.77 53.26 24.55
CA SER A 7 -8.87 52.10 23.62
C SER A 7 -8.71 52.25 22.09
N ASP A 8 -7.81 51.46 21.48
CA ASP A 8 -8.18 50.27 20.67
C ASP A 8 -6.95 49.57 20.06
N ASP A 9 -7.14 48.28 19.78
CA ASP A 9 -6.22 47.24 19.32
C ASP A 9 -5.38 47.59 18.06
N ASP A 10 -4.13 47.10 17.99
CA ASP A 10 -3.67 46.43 16.76
C ASP A 10 -2.58 45.38 17.00
N SER A 11 -2.72 44.30 16.24
CA SER A 11 -2.06 43.02 16.33
C SER A 11 -0.85 42.99 15.41
N GLY A 12 0.36 42.85 15.96
CA GLY A 12 1.60 42.78 15.19
C GLY A 12 2.37 41.49 15.44
N SER A 13 1.97 40.45 14.71
CA SER A 13 2.47 39.07 14.72
C SER A 13 3.97 38.89 14.97
N ASP A 14 4.24 38.10 16.00
CA ASP A 14 5.51 37.45 16.32
C ASP A 14 5.86 36.45 15.19
N HIS A 15 6.67 36.88 14.20
CA HIS A 15 7.19 36.00 13.15
C HIS A 15 8.28 35.07 13.71
N ARG A 16 7.86 34.11 14.55
CA ARG A 16 8.50 32.80 14.54
C ARG A 16 8.20 32.21 13.17
N GLY A 17 9.18 32.28 12.28
CA GLY A 17 9.16 31.56 11.01
C GLY A 17 8.90 30.10 11.30
N ASP A 18 7.64 29.71 11.15
CA ASP A 18 7.18 28.34 11.11
C ASP A 18 7.87 27.75 9.89
N TYR A 19 8.96 27.03 10.14
CA TYR A 19 9.71 26.33 9.10
C TYR A 19 8.82 25.18 8.64
N ASP A 20 7.89 25.49 7.73
CA ASP A 20 7.00 24.55 7.10
C ASP A 20 7.82 23.67 6.15
N TRP A 21 8.40 22.60 6.71
CA TRP A 21 9.14 21.58 5.97
C TRP A 21 8.24 20.76 5.02
N ARG A 22 6.94 21.08 4.90
CA ARG A 22 5.98 20.32 4.09
C ARG A 22 6.17 20.45 2.58
N THR A 23 7.00 21.35 2.08
CA THR A 23 7.02 21.68 0.64
C THR A 23 8.31 21.45 -0.13
N ASP A 24 9.42 21.09 0.50
CA ASP A 24 10.66 20.82 -0.25
C ASP A 24 11.03 19.35 -0.15
N TYR A 25 10.81 18.59 -1.24
CA TYR A 25 11.64 17.48 -1.74
C TYR A 25 10.98 16.72 -2.91
N LEU A 26 10.00 17.30 -3.61
CA LEU A 26 9.66 16.99 -5.00
C LEU A 26 9.18 18.30 -5.65
N SER A 27 10.11 19.13 -6.12
CA SER A 27 9.78 20.24 -7.01
C SER A 27 9.21 19.67 -8.31
N ASP A 28 8.07 20.18 -8.78
CA ASP A 28 7.34 20.13 -10.08
C ASP A 28 7.73 19.18 -11.26
N ASP A 29 8.80 18.41 -11.20
CA ASP A 29 9.11 17.25 -12.02
C ASP A 29 8.97 15.98 -11.17
N ASP A 30 7.82 15.31 -11.26
CA ASP A 30 7.46 14.02 -10.63
C ASP A 30 8.30 12.82 -11.15
N HIS A 31 9.61 13.01 -11.34
CA HIS A 31 10.51 12.02 -11.92
C HIS A 31 11.39 11.38 -10.86
N ILE A 32 11.20 10.08 -10.62
CA ILE A 32 12.15 9.32 -9.81
C ILE A 32 13.30 8.79 -10.70
N PRO A 33 14.57 8.90 -10.29
CA PRO A 33 15.68 8.38 -11.10
C PRO A 33 15.56 6.87 -11.36
N TRP A 34 15.99 6.42 -12.54
CA TRP A 34 16.03 5.00 -12.88
C TRP A 34 17.02 4.23 -12.02
N GLY A 35 16.64 3.01 -11.62
CA GLY A 35 17.43 2.14 -10.76
C GLY A 35 17.20 2.36 -9.27
N VAL A 36 16.32 3.27 -8.86
CA VAL A 36 16.08 3.52 -7.42
C VAL A 36 15.29 2.38 -6.77
N LEU A 37 14.43 1.69 -7.53
CA LEU A 37 13.59 0.63 -6.97
C LEU A 37 14.39 -0.70 -6.84
N PRO A 38 14.18 -1.50 -5.78
CA PRO A 38 14.89 -2.77 -5.59
C PRO A 38 14.74 -3.75 -6.75
N ILE A 39 13.55 -3.82 -7.36
CA ILE A 39 13.34 -4.66 -8.54
C ILE A 39 14.10 -4.15 -9.76
N GLU A 40 14.26 -2.83 -9.91
CA GLU A 40 15.06 -2.28 -11.01
C GLU A 40 16.52 -2.66 -10.83
N GLN A 41 17.06 -2.56 -9.61
CA GLN A 41 18.39 -3.05 -9.27
C GLN A 41 18.52 -4.55 -9.57
N TYR A 42 17.54 -5.36 -9.19
CA TYR A 42 17.56 -6.78 -9.47
C TYR A 42 17.61 -7.08 -10.98
N LEU A 43 16.74 -6.42 -11.76
CA LEU A 43 16.67 -6.60 -13.20
C LEU A 43 17.99 -6.24 -13.88
N ILE A 44 18.54 -5.05 -13.60
CA ILE A 44 19.76 -4.59 -14.28
C ILE A 44 21.00 -5.38 -13.86
N ASN A 45 21.03 -5.97 -12.66
CA ASN A 45 22.17 -6.79 -12.21
C ASN A 45 22.07 -8.26 -12.66
N THR A 46 20.87 -8.73 -13.02
CA THR A 46 20.62 -10.15 -13.36
C THR A 46 20.27 -10.34 -14.84
N TRP A 47 20.23 -9.27 -15.62
CA TRP A 47 19.90 -9.34 -17.04
C TRP A 47 20.98 -10.12 -17.81
N ASP A 48 20.56 -11.13 -18.55
CA ASP A 48 21.44 -11.90 -19.44
C ASP A 48 21.29 -11.39 -20.87
N TYR A 49 22.30 -10.64 -21.33
CA TYR A 49 22.34 -10.07 -22.68
C TYR A 49 22.60 -11.11 -23.77
N ALA A 50 23.08 -12.30 -23.42
CA ALA A 50 23.28 -13.40 -24.37
C ALA A 50 22.04 -14.30 -24.49
N SER A 51 21.00 -14.04 -23.69
CA SER A 51 19.75 -14.79 -23.72
C SER A 51 19.07 -14.71 -25.09
N VAL A 52 18.57 -15.84 -25.57
CA VAL A 52 17.72 -15.93 -26.77
C VAL A 52 16.24 -15.61 -26.46
N GLU A 53 15.88 -15.46 -25.18
CA GLU A 53 14.54 -15.08 -24.77
C GLU A 53 14.22 -13.65 -25.22
N PRO A 54 12.99 -13.38 -25.72
CA PRO A 54 12.52 -12.01 -25.89
C PRO A 54 12.62 -11.21 -24.58
N PRO A 55 13.01 -9.93 -24.60
CA PRO A 55 13.20 -9.13 -23.39
C PRO A 55 11.99 -9.16 -22.43
N ALA A 56 10.76 -9.10 -22.95
CA ALA A 56 9.56 -9.19 -22.12
C ALA A 56 9.46 -10.51 -21.35
N GLN A 57 9.83 -11.63 -21.98
CA GLN A 57 9.78 -12.96 -21.36
C GLN A 57 10.87 -13.12 -20.29
N GLN A 58 12.09 -12.70 -20.60
CA GLN A 58 13.19 -12.67 -19.64
C GLN A 58 12.82 -11.83 -18.41
N ARG A 59 12.18 -10.68 -18.62
CA ARG A 59 11.73 -9.81 -17.53
C ARG A 59 10.72 -10.50 -16.61
N VAL A 60 9.69 -11.15 -17.17
CA VAL A 60 8.69 -11.88 -16.36
C VAL A 60 9.35 -13.00 -15.55
N ARG A 61 10.28 -13.74 -16.16
CA ARG A 61 11.06 -14.78 -15.46
C ARG A 61 11.86 -14.19 -14.29
N LEU A 62 12.57 -13.09 -14.52
CA LEU A 62 13.35 -12.40 -13.48
C LEU A 62 12.45 -11.80 -12.39
N LEU A 63 11.27 -11.28 -12.72
CA LEU A 63 10.26 -10.85 -11.74
C LEU A 63 9.84 -12.01 -10.84
N GLY A 64 9.56 -13.19 -11.40
CA GLY A 64 9.27 -14.38 -10.62
C GLY A 64 10.43 -14.83 -9.72
N GLN A 65 11.69 -14.63 -10.14
CA GLN A 65 12.86 -14.87 -9.28
C GLN A 65 12.98 -13.83 -8.17
N PHE A 66 12.78 -12.55 -8.49
CA PHE A 66 12.76 -11.46 -7.52
C PHE A 66 11.73 -11.70 -6.42
N LEU A 67 10.52 -12.16 -6.75
CA LEU A 67 9.45 -12.43 -5.77
C LEU A 67 9.80 -13.54 -4.77
N ARG A 68 10.78 -14.40 -5.09
CA ARG A 68 11.27 -15.47 -4.21
C ARG A 68 12.41 -15.06 -3.29
N LEU A 69 12.88 -13.81 -3.36
CA LEU A 69 13.92 -13.32 -2.45
C LEU A 69 13.34 -13.08 -1.07
N ASP A 70 13.77 -13.82 -0.05
CA ASP A 70 13.34 -13.58 1.34
C ASP A 70 13.99 -12.32 1.93
N ARG A 71 15.21 -12.00 1.47
CA ARG A 71 15.96 -10.82 1.90
C ARG A 71 16.57 -10.12 0.68
N PHE A 72 16.51 -8.81 0.70
CA PHE A 72 17.13 -7.94 -0.30
C PHE A 72 18.54 -7.52 0.17
N PRO A 73 19.50 -7.31 -0.76
CA PRO A 73 20.77 -6.67 -0.46
C PRO A 73 20.60 -5.30 0.22
N GLU A 74 21.44 -5.04 1.23
CA GLU A 74 21.38 -3.82 2.06
C GLU A 74 21.44 -2.56 1.21
N GLU A 75 22.28 -2.54 0.18
CA GLU A 75 22.44 -1.42 -0.74
C GLU A 75 21.16 -1.09 -1.54
N TRP A 76 20.24 -2.05 -1.71
CA TRP A 76 18.94 -1.83 -2.36
C TRP A 76 17.90 -1.29 -1.38
N CYS A 77 18.04 -1.53 -0.08
CA CYS A 77 17.11 -1.06 0.96
C CYS A 77 17.60 0.16 1.73
N SER A 78 18.91 0.46 1.71
CA SER A 78 19.57 1.48 2.56
C SER A 78 19.05 2.91 2.33
N ARG A 79 18.09 3.10 1.41
CA ARG A 79 17.65 4.42 0.94
C ARG A 79 16.18 4.76 1.17
N PHE A 80 15.46 4.01 2.01
CA PHE A 80 14.16 4.47 2.53
C PHE A 80 14.27 5.67 3.51
N ARG A 81 15.48 6.23 3.67
CA ARG A 81 15.84 7.34 4.58
C ARG A 81 16.35 8.61 3.86
N ASN A 82 15.75 9.03 2.75
CA ASN A 82 15.92 10.38 2.14
C ASN A 82 16.91 10.56 0.95
N ALA A 83 17.27 9.53 0.18
CA ALA A 83 18.14 9.74 -1.00
C ALA A 83 17.64 9.03 -2.27
N LEU A 84 17.29 9.80 -3.31
CA LEU A 84 16.93 9.34 -4.66
C LEU A 84 18.15 8.91 -5.50
N VAL A 85 19.13 8.24 -4.87
CA VAL A 85 20.35 7.78 -5.54
C VAL A 85 20.25 6.27 -5.70
N PRO A 86 20.41 5.68 -6.90
CA PRO A 86 20.38 4.23 -7.07
C PRO A 86 21.67 3.57 -6.53
N ALA A 87 21.62 2.27 -6.20
CA ALA A 87 22.82 1.51 -5.79
C ALA A 87 23.80 1.41 -6.95
N ARG A 88 23.26 1.13 -8.14
CA ARG A 88 23.95 1.24 -9.42
C ARG A 88 23.09 2.07 -10.37
N PHE A 89 23.69 3.07 -11.00
CA PHE A 89 23.02 3.80 -12.07
C PHE A 89 22.85 2.88 -13.30
N PRO A 90 21.64 2.76 -13.87
CA PRO A 90 21.46 2.05 -15.11
C PRO A 90 22.08 2.84 -16.28
N THR A 91 22.67 2.12 -17.22
CA THR A 91 23.15 2.68 -18.48
C THR A 91 21.98 3.06 -19.39
N VAL A 92 22.25 3.87 -20.42
CA VAL A 92 21.24 4.23 -21.43
C VAL A 92 20.69 2.99 -22.16
N ALA A 93 21.54 2.00 -22.43
CA ALA A 93 21.13 0.75 -23.06
C ALA A 93 20.21 -0.07 -22.15
N GLU A 94 20.55 -0.20 -20.87
CA GLU A 94 19.72 -0.88 -19.86
C GLU A 94 18.36 -0.21 -19.71
N ASN A 95 18.35 1.12 -19.64
CA ASN A 95 17.12 1.89 -19.58
C ASN A 95 16.21 1.60 -20.79
N ARG A 96 16.75 1.66 -22.01
CA ARG A 96 15.98 1.43 -23.24
C ARG A 96 15.48 -0.01 -23.40
N LEU A 97 16.29 -0.99 -23.01
CA LEU A 97 15.99 -2.40 -23.23
C LEU A 97 15.17 -3.02 -22.09
N ILE A 98 15.54 -2.73 -20.86
CA ILE A 98 15.08 -3.45 -19.67
C ILE A 98 13.95 -2.69 -19.00
N LEU A 99 14.14 -1.40 -18.73
CA LEU A 99 13.35 -0.65 -17.76
C LEU A 99 12.22 0.19 -18.39
N TRP A 100 12.51 1.00 -19.41
CA TRP A 100 11.51 1.86 -20.07
C TRP A 100 10.35 1.08 -20.70
N PRO A 101 10.58 -0.05 -21.40
CA PRO A 101 9.48 -0.82 -22.00
C PRO A 101 8.60 -1.53 -20.96
N TRP A 102 9.01 -1.54 -19.70
CA TRP A 102 8.27 -2.24 -18.65
C TRP A 102 7.26 -1.34 -17.95
N ARG A 103 7.67 -0.14 -17.53
CA ARG A 103 6.85 0.74 -16.67
C ARG A 103 7.05 2.21 -17.00
N SER A 104 5.95 2.96 -16.94
CA SER A 104 5.94 4.43 -17.03
C SER A 104 6.49 5.07 -15.75
N GLN A 105 6.84 6.37 -15.81
CA GLN A 105 7.23 7.12 -14.63
C GLN A 105 6.13 7.17 -13.57
N ASP A 106 4.87 7.33 -13.97
CA ASP A 106 3.74 7.37 -13.04
C ASP A 106 3.62 6.07 -12.24
N MET A 107 3.77 4.91 -12.89
CA MET A 107 3.76 3.62 -12.21
C MET A 107 4.95 3.44 -11.28
N ARG A 108 6.11 3.98 -11.67
CA ARG A 108 7.30 3.99 -10.81
C ARG A 108 7.12 4.88 -9.60
N LEU A 109 6.49 6.05 -9.75
CA LEU A 109 6.17 6.94 -8.64
C LEU A 109 5.21 6.26 -7.65
N LYS A 110 4.21 5.53 -8.14
CA LYS A 110 3.33 4.71 -7.29
C LYS A 110 4.12 3.62 -6.56
N ALA A 111 4.99 2.89 -7.26
CA ALA A 111 5.88 1.89 -6.66
C ALA A 111 6.79 2.48 -5.57
N TRP A 112 7.38 3.65 -5.82
CA TRP A 112 8.19 4.37 -4.83
C TRP A 112 7.38 4.77 -3.59
N LYS A 113 6.16 5.25 -3.78
CA LYS A 113 5.25 5.60 -2.66
C LYS A 113 4.89 4.37 -1.83
N ILE A 114 4.66 3.20 -2.45
CA ILE A 114 4.43 1.93 -1.73
C ILE A 114 5.58 1.61 -0.77
N LEU A 115 6.82 1.80 -1.22
CA LEU A 115 8.00 1.50 -0.41
C LEU A 115 8.25 2.52 0.71
N GLN A 116 7.80 3.76 0.55
CA GLN A 116 7.95 4.84 1.55
C GLN A 116 6.89 4.85 2.66
N GLN A 117 5.85 4.01 2.59
CA GLN A 117 4.66 4.11 3.44
C GLN A 117 4.80 3.93 4.96
N PRO A 118 5.96 3.66 5.58
CA PRO A 118 6.06 3.74 7.04
C PRO A 118 6.87 4.94 7.56
N HIS A 119 7.45 5.77 6.67
CA HIS A 119 8.47 6.74 7.10
C HIS A 119 7.97 8.12 7.55
N LYS A 120 6.70 8.47 7.30
CA LYS A 120 6.13 9.76 7.75
C LYS A 120 4.96 9.50 8.68
N ASN A 121 5.22 9.54 9.99
CA ASN A 121 4.23 9.56 11.08
C ASN A 121 3.27 8.36 11.10
N GLN A 122 3.77 7.26 11.68
CA GLN A 122 3.07 6.01 11.95
C GLN A 122 1.65 6.24 12.48
N THR A 123 0.65 5.95 11.65
CA THR A 123 -0.73 5.55 12.04
C THR A 123 -1.51 5.07 10.81
N ASP A 124 -1.18 5.59 9.63
CA ASP A 124 -1.95 5.43 8.40
C ASP A 124 -1.20 4.59 7.33
N GLU A 125 -0.87 3.32 7.61
CA GLU A 125 -0.67 2.35 6.51
C GLU A 125 -2.06 1.98 5.95
N PHE A 126 -2.19 1.89 4.63
CA PHE A 126 -3.47 1.63 3.96
C PHE A 126 -3.37 0.34 3.16
N PRO A 127 -4.43 -0.49 3.13
CA PRO A 127 -4.48 -1.58 2.17
C PRO A 127 -4.44 -1.02 0.75
N PHE A 128 -3.74 -1.71 -0.15
CA PHE A 128 -3.80 -1.39 -1.56
C PHE A 128 -5.02 -2.07 -2.19
N LEU A 129 -5.84 -1.29 -2.88
CA LEU A 129 -7.00 -1.77 -3.63
C LEU A 129 -6.66 -1.79 -5.13
N PHE A 130 -6.71 -2.97 -5.73
CA PHE A 130 -6.52 -3.16 -7.16
C PHE A 130 -7.83 -3.60 -7.78
N ARG A 131 -8.27 -2.89 -8.82
CA ARG A 131 -9.34 -3.37 -9.68
C ARG A 131 -8.75 -4.22 -10.78
N THR A 132 -9.15 -5.50 -10.82
CA THR A 132 -8.65 -6.45 -11.81
C THR A 132 -9.69 -6.87 -12.83
N TYR A 133 -10.94 -6.46 -12.62
CA TYR A 133 -12.04 -6.74 -13.54
C TYR A 133 -12.71 -5.47 -14.04
N TYR A 134 -12.94 -5.44 -15.34
CA TYR A 134 -13.62 -4.38 -16.06
C TYR A 134 -14.66 -5.01 -16.99
N SER A 135 -15.94 -4.78 -16.72
CA SER A 135 -17.00 -5.29 -17.59
C SER A 135 -16.83 -4.75 -19.01
N VAL A 136 -17.02 -5.64 -19.99
CA VAL A 136 -17.09 -5.29 -21.42
C VAL A 136 -18.40 -4.57 -21.75
N ASP A 137 -19.45 -4.84 -20.97
CA ASP A 137 -20.72 -4.12 -21.08
C ASP A 137 -20.58 -2.74 -20.45
N LYS A 138 -20.84 -1.69 -21.24
CA LYS A 138 -20.63 -0.30 -20.81
C LYS A 138 -21.57 0.11 -19.68
N GLN A 139 -22.80 -0.41 -19.65
CA GLN A 139 -23.77 -0.05 -18.63
C GLN A 139 -23.37 -0.69 -17.30
N GLN A 140 -23.03 -1.98 -17.32
CA GLN A 140 -22.52 -2.68 -16.15
C GLN A 140 -21.21 -2.08 -15.67
N ARG A 141 -20.29 -1.70 -16.57
CA ARG A 141 -19.05 -1.03 -16.19
C ARG A 141 -19.32 0.29 -15.46
N ALA A 142 -20.27 1.09 -15.92
CA ALA A 142 -20.65 2.32 -15.23
C ALA A 142 -21.24 2.04 -13.84
N LEU A 143 -22.03 0.98 -13.68
CA LEU A 143 -22.54 0.55 -12.37
C LEU A 143 -21.40 0.10 -11.45
N ASP A 144 -20.45 -0.68 -11.97
CA ASP A 144 -19.26 -1.13 -11.23
C ASP A 144 -18.37 0.06 -10.81
N ASP A 145 -18.22 1.05 -11.69
CA ASP A 145 -17.48 2.30 -11.43
C ASP A 145 -18.11 3.10 -10.28
N GLU A 146 -19.44 3.21 -10.24
CA GLU A 146 -20.14 3.83 -9.11
C GLU A 146 -20.03 2.98 -7.83
N LYS A 147 -20.08 1.65 -7.96
CA LYS A 147 -19.95 0.73 -6.84
C LYS A 147 -18.60 0.88 -6.13
N ILE A 148 -17.49 0.90 -6.87
CA ILE A 148 -16.16 1.06 -6.28
C ILE A 148 -15.95 2.46 -5.70
N LYS A 149 -16.50 3.51 -6.32
CA LYS A 149 -16.53 4.86 -5.73
C LYS A 149 -17.25 4.86 -4.39
N ASN A 150 -18.38 4.17 -4.27
CA ASN A 150 -19.12 4.03 -3.02
C ASN A 150 -18.35 3.24 -1.96
N TRP A 151 -17.67 2.15 -2.32
CA TRP A 151 -16.80 1.41 -1.40
C TRP A 151 -15.67 2.31 -0.85
N ILE A 152 -15.01 3.06 -1.72
CA ILE A 152 -13.95 4.02 -1.34
C ILE A 152 -14.53 5.14 -0.45
N ALA A 153 -15.69 5.70 -0.81
CA ALA A 153 -16.33 6.79 -0.08
C ALA A 153 -16.93 6.34 1.27
N SER A 154 -17.34 5.09 1.41
CA SER A 154 -17.83 4.57 2.69
C SER A 154 -16.68 4.32 3.68
N THR A 155 -15.46 4.15 3.19
CA THR A 155 -14.28 3.84 4.01
C THR A 155 -13.45 5.08 4.28
N LYS A 156 -13.50 5.61 5.52
CA LYS A 156 -12.74 6.81 5.94
C LYS A 156 -11.24 6.73 5.59
N ARG A 157 -10.65 5.54 5.64
CA ARG A 157 -9.24 5.31 5.34
C ARG A 157 -8.92 5.56 3.86
N PHE A 158 -9.71 4.97 2.94
CA PHE A 158 -9.50 5.20 1.51
C PHE A 158 -9.71 6.65 1.09
N LYS A 159 -10.62 7.39 1.72
CA LYS A 159 -10.81 8.82 1.44
C LYS A 159 -9.53 9.65 1.55
N ARG A 160 -8.66 9.33 2.50
CA ARG A 160 -7.42 10.09 2.76
C ARG A 160 -6.26 9.73 1.83
N ALA A 161 -6.28 8.52 1.26
CA ALA A 161 -5.11 7.98 0.55
C ALA A 161 -5.42 7.46 -0.86
N LYS A 162 -6.66 7.63 -1.36
CA LYS A 162 -7.16 7.08 -2.63
C LYS A 162 -6.15 7.21 -3.76
N GLU A 163 -5.55 8.38 -3.92
CA GLU A 163 -4.60 8.70 -5.00
C GLU A 163 -3.37 7.78 -5.05
N PHE A 164 -2.99 7.17 -3.92
CA PHE A 164 -1.78 6.35 -3.81
C PHE A 164 -2.06 4.89 -3.47
N VAL A 165 -3.30 4.54 -3.13
CA VAL A 165 -3.67 3.19 -2.67
C VAL A 165 -4.69 2.49 -3.56
N TYR A 166 -5.33 3.23 -4.47
CA TYR A 166 -6.29 2.70 -5.44
C TYR A 166 -5.67 2.61 -6.84
N PHE A 167 -5.68 1.42 -7.41
CA PHE A 167 -5.14 1.11 -8.72
C PHE A 167 -6.27 0.71 -9.66
N ASP A 168 -6.61 1.63 -10.57
CA ASP A 168 -7.74 1.53 -11.48
C ASP A 168 -7.34 1.98 -12.89
N ASP A 169 -6.76 1.05 -13.61
CA ASP A 169 -6.35 1.21 -15.00
C ASP A 169 -6.59 -0.11 -15.72
N ALA A 170 -7.55 -0.11 -16.65
CA ALA A 170 -7.95 -1.31 -17.36
C ALA A 170 -6.85 -1.85 -18.30
N GLU A 171 -5.94 -0.99 -18.78
CA GLU A 171 -4.86 -1.42 -19.67
C GLU A 171 -3.76 -2.13 -18.87
N LEU A 172 -3.57 -1.73 -17.61
CA LEU A 172 -2.52 -2.25 -16.75
C LEU A 172 -2.97 -3.38 -15.82
N PHE A 173 -4.23 -3.40 -15.41
CA PHE A 173 -4.69 -4.26 -14.31
C PHE A 173 -5.84 -5.20 -14.66
N ASN A 174 -6.42 -5.15 -15.87
CA ASN A 174 -7.52 -6.04 -16.28
C ASN A 174 -7.05 -7.49 -16.49
N PHE A 175 -6.72 -8.17 -15.39
CA PHE A 175 -6.22 -9.54 -15.36
C PHE A 175 -7.32 -10.56 -15.05
N GLY A 176 -8.53 -10.09 -14.72
CA GLY A 176 -9.65 -10.92 -14.30
C GLY A 176 -9.24 -11.89 -13.18
N PRO A 177 -9.41 -13.22 -13.36
CA PRO A 177 -9.05 -14.20 -12.35
C PRO A 177 -7.54 -14.34 -12.13
N HIS A 178 -6.70 -13.89 -13.06
CA HIS A 178 -5.23 -13.98 -12.98
C HIS A 178 -4.62 -12.77 -12.26
N TRP A 179 -5.23 -12.31 -11.18
CA TRP A 179 -4.82 -11.12 -10.44
C TRP A 179 -3.37 -11.20 -9.93
N GLN A 180 -2.76 -12.39 -9.79
CA GLN A 180 -1.36 -12.54 -9.41
C GLN A 180 -0.40 -11.83 -10.39
N ARG A 181 -0.85 -11.60 -11.63
CA ARG A 181 -0.11 -10.80 -12.62
C ARG A 181 0.09 -9.34 -12.20
N LEU A 182 -0.62 -8.86 -11.18
CA LEU A 182 -0.30 -7.60 -10.51
C LEU A 182 1.17 -7.51 -10.07
N TYR A 183 1.77 -8.63 -9.64
CA TYR A 183 3.18 -8.65 -9.25
C TYR A 183 4.14 -8.47 -10.44
N GLU A 184 3.68 -8.67 -11.68
CA GLU A 184 4.47 -8.34 -12.88
C GLU A 184 4.56 -6.82 -13.10
N VAL A 185 3.57 -6.06 -12.61
CA VAL A 185 3.47 -4.61 -12.78
C VAL A 185 4.00 -3.86 -11.56
N ILE A 186 3.67 -4.33 -10.36
CA ILE A 186 3.97 -3.63 -9.11
C ILE A 186 4.44 -4.59 -8.00
N PRO A 187 5.57 -5.28 -8.19
CA PRO A 187 6.10 -6.22 -7.20
C PRO A 187 6.43 -5.57 -5.84
N GLU A 188 6.49 -4.23 -5.77
CA GLU A 188 6.75 -3.47 -4.54
C GLU A 188 5.67 -3.65 -3.47
N VAL A 189 4.46 -4.10 -3.81
CA VAL A 189 3.41 -4.43 -2.82
C VAL A 189 3.86 -5.54 -1.87
N VAL A 190 4.75 -6.43 -2.32
CA VAL A 190 5.41 -7.47 -1.52
C VAL A 190 6.91 -7.18 -1.35
N GLY A 191 7.28 -5.89 -1.39
CA GLY A 191 8.65 -5.41 -1.24
C GLY A 191 9.21 -5.56 0.18
N PRO A 192 10.33 -4.91 0.50
CA PRO A 192 10.91 -4.96 1.83
C PRO A 192 9.95 -4.44 2.91
N ARG A 193 9.98 -5.07 4.08
CA ARG A 193 9.28 -4.65 5.30
C ARG A 193 9.93 -3.36 5.79
N SER A 194 9.09 -2.44 6.27
CA SER A 194 9.49 -1.17 6.88
C SER A 194 10.75 -1.28 7.74
N GLY A 195 11.74 -0.43 7.48
CA GLY A 195 12.96 -0.35 8.29
C GLY A 195 13.87 -1.58 8.19
N SER A 196 13.62 -2.51 7.28
CA SER A 196 14.40 -3.73 7.08
C SER A 196 14.60 -4.07 5.60
N CYS A 197 15.51 -4.99 5.33
CA CYS A 197 15.70 -5.61 4.03
C CYS A 197 14.95 -6.93 3.87
N GLU A 198 14.11 -7.31 4.82
CA GLU A 198 13.38 -8.57 4.76
C GLU A 198 12.11 -8.38 3.94
N ARG A 199 11.70 -9.38 3.17
CA ARG A 199 10.42 -9.34 2.46
C ARG A 199 9.28 -9.17 3.45
N LYS A 200 8.27 -8.37 3.08
CA LYS A 200 6.98 -8.36 3.78
C LYS A 200 6.40 -9.78 3.77
N GLN A 201 6.39 -10.42 4.93
CA GLN A 201 5.79 -11.72 5.15
C GLN A 201 4.34 -11.58 5.62
N SER A 202 3.64 -12.73 5.69
CA SER A 202 2.31 -12.84 6.28
C SER A 202 2.28 -12.28 7.68
N PRO A 203 1.13 -11.78 8.15
CA PRO A 203 0.89 -11.63 9.57
C PRO A 203 1.31 -12.93 10.24
N SER A 204 2.41 -12.84 10.95
CA SER A 204 3.00 -13.96 11.67
C SER A 204 2.14 -14.28 12.88
N GLU A 205 2.36 -15.44 13.50
CA GLU A 205 1.84 -15.69 14.86
C GLU A 205 2.24 -14.58 15.84
N THR A 206 3.37 -13.90 15.58
CA THR A 206 3.83 -12.76 16.38
C THR A 206 2.94 -11.53 16.17
N ASP A 207 2.47 -11.26 14.95
CA ASP A 207 1.53 -10.16 14.69
C ASP A 207 0.17 -10.43 15.35
N ILE A 208 -0.28 -11.68 15.33
CA ILE A 208 -1.49 -12.14 16.05
C ILE A 208 -1.29 -12.05 17.56
N TRP A 209 -0.10 -12.40 18.05
CA TRP A 209 0.23 -12.28 19.46
C TRP A 209 0.27 -10.81 19.90
N MET A 210 0.85 -9.91 19.08
CA MET A 210 0.85 -8.47 19.32
C MET A 210 -0.59 -7.91 19.33
N PHE A 211 -1.44 -8.36 18.41
CA PHE A 211 -2.88 -8.08 18.44
C PHE A 211 -3.51 -8.51 19.77
N LYS A 212 -3.29 -9.76 20.19
CA LYS A 212 -3.90 -10.33 21.41
C LYS A 212 -3.42 -9.59 22.65
N ARG A 213 -2.13 -9.25 22.69
CA ARG A 213 -1.53 -8.46 23.77
C ARG A 213 -2.08 -7.04 23.80
N GLY A 214 -2.23 -6.38 22.64
CA GLY A 214 -2.83 -5.04 22.55
C GLY A 214 -4.26 -5.02 23.10
N LEU A 215 -5.06 -6.02 22.72
CA LEU A 215 -6.44 -6.16 23.21
C LEU A 215 -6.50 -6.42 24.72
N PHE A 216 -5.57 -7.22 25.26
CA PHE A 216 -5.42 -7.43 26.70
C PHE A 216 -5.05 -6.14 27.45
N MET A 217 -4.07 -5.37 26.96
CA MET A 217 -3.67 -4.12 27.60
C MET A 217 -4.77 -3.05 27.55
N LEU A 218 -5.51 -2.96 26.44
CA LEU A 218 -6.68 -2.09 26.32
C LEU A 218 -7.74 -2.46 27.36
N LYS A 219 -8.03 -3.75 27.53
CA LYS A 219 -8.97 -4.25 28.55
C LYS A 219 -8.56 -3.87 29.97
N GLU A 220 -7.27 -3.96 30.31
CA GLU A 220 -6.73 -3.57 31.62
C GLU A 220 -6.82 -2.04 31.84
N SER A 221 -6.38 -1.26 30.84
CA SER A 221 -6.32 0.21 30.92
C SER A 221 -7.69 0.89 30.95
N LEU A 222 -8.73 0.25 30.41
CA LEU A 222 -10.10 0.77 30.33
C LEU A 222 -11.08 -0.09 31.15
N SER A 223 -10.62 -0.70 32.24
CA SER A 223 -11.39 -1.71 32.98
C SER A 223 -12.77 -1.25 33.46
N ASP A 224 -12.92 0.02 33.86
CA ASP A 224 -14.19 0.61 34.28
C ASP A 224 -15.16 0.81 33.09
N VAL A 225 -14.65 1.28 31.95
CA VAL A 225 -15.43 1.46 30.70
C VAL A 225 -15.78 0.11 30.07
N TRP A 226 -14.94 -0.90 30.26
CA TRP A 226 -15.18 -2.26 29.79
C TRP A 226 -16.33 -2.92 30.56
N ARG A 227 -16.48 -2.63 31.86
CA ARG A 227 -17.59 -3.13 32.69
C ARG A 227 -18.94 -2.53 32.31
N ASP A 228 -18.98 -1.24 31.99
CA ASP A 228 -20.22 -0.51 31.64
C ASP A 228 -20.59 -0.56 30.15
N GLY A 229 -19.67 -0.96 29.27
CA GLY A 229 -19.90 -0.89 27.82
C GLY A 229 -18.85 -1.58 26.96
N SER A 230 -18.51 -2.84 27.29
CA SER A 230 -17.54 -3.67 26.55
C SER A 230 -17.69 -3.60 25.02
N LYS A 231 -18.92 -3.53 24.50
CA LYS A 231 -19.19 -3.45 23.05
C LYS A 231 -18.54 -2.23 22.38
N ARG A 232 -18.59 -1.04 22.99
CA ARG A 232 -18.02 0.19 22.39
C ARG A 232 -16.50 0.20 22.42
N VAL A 233 -15.90 -0.35 23.49
CA VAL A 233 -14.44 -0.51 23.60
C VAL A 233 -13.95 -1.58 22.63
N ILE A 234 -14.68 -2.69 22.50
CA ILE A 234 -14.41 -3.71 21.48
C ILE A 234 -14.55 -3.12 20.09
N GLU A 235 -15.57 -2.30 19.80
CA GLU A 235 -15.72 -1.66 18.49
C GLU A 235 -14.52 -0.76 18.14
N VAL A 236 -14.08 0.11 19.08
CA VAL A 236 -12.91 0.98 18.87
C VAL A 236 -11.61 0.18 18.73
N ALA A 237 -11.35 -0.76 19.65
CA ALA A 237 -10.16 -1.62 19.60
C ALA A 237 -10.17 -2.53 18.37
N SER A 238 -11.35 -3.06 17.98
CA SER A 238 -11.50 -3.88 16.78
C SER A 238 -11.21 -3.08 15.51
N GLU A 239 -11.48 -1.77 15.48
CA GLU A 239 -11.13 -0.96 14.33
C GLU A 239 -9.61 -0.80 14.19
N ASP A 240 -8.88 -0.50 15.26
CA ASP A 240 -7.42 -0.40 15.21
C ASP A 240 -6.77 -1.74 14.88
N LEU A 241 -7.34 -2.82 15.40
CA LEU A 241 -6.84 -4.15 15.17
C LEU A 241 -7.21 -4.71 13.78
N ARG A 242 -8.42 -4.44 13.27
CA ARG A 242 -8.78 -4.66 11.86
C ARG A 242 -7.87 -3.86 10.95
N THR A 243 -7.49 -2.66 11.36
CA THR A 243 -6.54 -1.84 10.61
C THR A 243 -5.20 -2.54 10.49
N MET A 244 -4.65 -3.03 11.61
CA MET A 244 -3.37 -3.76 11.63
C MET A 244 -3.41 -4.98 10.71
N VAL A 245 -4.51 -5.73 10.75
CA VAL A 245 -4.72 -6.91 9.92
C VAL A 245 -4.86 -6.51 8.45
N ILE A 246 -5.78 -5.60 8.10
CA ILE A 246 -6.06 -5.14 6.73
C ILE A 246 -4.83 -4.50 6.06
N LYS A 247 -3.98 -3.79 6.82
CA LYS A 247 -2.70 -3.24 6.34
C LYS A 247 -1.77 -4.30 5.73
N SER A 248 -1.90 -5.54 6.17
CA SER A 248 -1.11 -6.67 5.66
C SER A 248 -1.71 -7.31 4.41
N TYR A 249 -2.88 -6.88 3.94
CA TYR A 249 -3.56 -7.47 2.78
C TYR A 249 -3.59 -6.57 1.56
N LEU A 250 -3.51 -7.24 0.41
CA LEU A 250 -3.89 -6.72 -0.88
C LEU A 250 -5.40 -6.91 -1.07
N LEU A 251 -6.13 -5.86 -1.41
CA LEU A 251 -7.55 -5.94 -1.72
C LEU A 251 -7.75 -5.98 -3.24
N ILE A 252 -8.54 -6.94 -3.70
CA ILE A 252 -8.80 -7.17 -5.12
C ILE A 252 -10.29 -6.95 -5.40
N ALA A 253 -10.59 -6.02 -6.31
CA ALA A 253 -11.90 -5.88 -6.93
C ALA A 253 -11.91 -6.64 -8.26
N ASP A 254 -12.12 -7.95 -8.17
CA ASP A 254 -12.32 -8.85 -9.31
C ASP A 254 -13.81 -8.96 -9.67
N GLN A 255 -14.14 -9.81 -10.66
CA GLN A 255 -15.52 -10.02 -11.10
C GLN A 255 -16.42 -10.49 -9.94
N VAL A 256 -15.93 -11.43 -9.12
CA VAL A 256 -16.67 -11.98 -7.99
C VAL A 256 -16.98 -10.87 -6.99
N ALA A 257 -16.04 -9.94 -6.76
CA ALA A 257 -16.28 -8.83 -5.86
C ALA A 257 -17.44 -7.92 -6.31
N PHE A 258 -17.57 -7.69 -7.61
CA PHE A 258 -18.69 -6.95 -8.17
C PHE A 258 -20.00 -7.75 -8.08
N GLU A 259 -19.97 -9.07 -8.26
CA GLU A 259 -21.15 -9.93 -8.15
C GLU A 259 -21.64 -10.06 -6.70
N THR A 260 -20.74 -10.20 -5.73
CA THR A 260 -21.07 -10.48 -4.33
C THR A 260 -21.10 -9.26 -3.43
N ASP A 261 -20.67 -8.10 -3.93
CA ASP A 261 -20.47 -6.89 -3.11
C ASP A 261 -19.43 -7.08 -1.97
N HIS A 262 -18.39 -7.87 -2.23
CA HIS A 262 -17.33 -8.20 -1.27
C HIS A 262 -15.96 -8.19 -1.93
N LEU A 263 -15.00 -7.39 -1.46
CA LEU A 263 -13.65 -7.41 -2.03
C LEU A 263 -12.94 -8.74 -1.72
N SER A 264 -12.19 -9.23 -2.71
CA SER A 264 -11.38 -10.45 -2.62
C SER A 264 -10.07 -10.18 -1.88
N VAL A 265 -9.62 -11.17 -1.10
CA VAL A 265 -8.33 -11.18 -0.40
C VAL A 265 -7.56 -12.46 -0.81
N PRO A 266 -6.28 -12.39 -1.23
CA PRO A 266 -5.50 -13.56 -1.65
C PRO A 266 -5.38 -14.68 -0.61
N LEU A 267 -5.62 -15.92 -1.06
CA LEU A 267 -5.79 -17.11 -0.22
C LEU A 267 -4.57 -17.73 0.44
N SER A 268 -3.34 -17.45 0.00
CA SER A 268 -2.16 -17.99 0.69
C SER A 268 -1.91 -17.36 2.08
N TRP A 269 -2.87 -16.57 2.57
CA TRP A 269 -2.79 -15.74 3.77
C TRP A 269 -4.01 -15.94 4.71
N LEU A 270 -4.88 -16.92 4.42
CA LEU A 270 -6.21 -17.06 5.05
C LEU A 270 -6.40 -18.23 6.02
N SER A 271 -5.37 -19.02 6.30
CA SER A 271 -5.43 -20.06 7.36
C SER A 271 -5.62 -19.50 8.79
N LEU A 272 -5.79 -18.18 8.94
CA LEU A 272 -5.88 -17.47 10.21
C LEU A 272 -7.23 -16.80 10.46
N VAL A 273 -8.10 -16.66 9.45
CA VAL A 273 -9.41 -15.99 9.61
C VAL A 273 -10.50 -16.99 10.01
N GLU A 274 -10.36 -18.27 9.68
CA GLU A 274 -11.32 -19.32 10.05
C GLU A 274 -11.31 -19.70 11.55
N GLN A 275 -10.43 -19.12 12.37
CA GLN A 275 -10.41 -19.34 13.83
C GLN A 275 -11.27 -18.37 14.65
N PHE A 276 -11.94 -17.40 14.01
CA PHE A 276 -12.75 -16.41 14.72
C PHE A 276 -14.23 -16.53 14.34
N ASP A 277 -14.88 -17.55 14.89
CA ASP A 277 -16.34 -17.65 14.94
C ASP A 277 -16.92 -16.40 15.62
N GLY A 278 -17.70 -15.62 14.86
CA GLY A 278 -18.72 -14.73 15.41
C GLY A 278 -18.35 -13.27 15.69
N LEU A 279 -17.20 -12.74 15.26
CA LEU A 279 -16.89 -11.31 15.39
C LEU A 279 -16.93 -10.58 14.04
N ILE A 280 -18.15 -10.20 13.62
CA ILE A 280 -18.53 -9.23 12.58
C ILE A 280 -17.32 -8.74 11.76
N ILE A 281 -16.87 -9.50 10.77
CA ILE A 281 -16.10 -8.97 9.64
C ILE A 281 -17.17 -8.55 8.64
N GLY A 282 -17.55 -7.27 8.67
CA GLY A 282 -18.47 -6.73 7.68
C GLY A 282 -17.86 -6.84 6.28
N ARG A 283 -18.47 -7.69 5.44
CA ARG A 283 -18.39 -7.69 3.96
C ARG A 283 -16.99 -7.81 3.32
N LEU A 284 -16.13 -8.66 3.85
CA LEU A 284 -14.95 -9.17 3.14
C LEU A 284 -14.96 -10.69 3.26
N CYS A 285 -15.53 -11.37 2.26
CA CYS A 285 -15.50 -12.83 2.20
C CYS A 285 -14.38 -13.27 1.26
N ALA A 286 -13.34 -13.81 1.89
CA ALA A 286 -12.38 -14.69 1.27
C ALA A 286 -13.08 -15.95 0.72
N ARG A 287 -12.78 -16.35 -0.51
CA ARG A 287 -13.11 -17.69 -1.03
C ARG A 287 -11.84 -18.50 -1.16
N PRO A 288 -11.84 -19.81 -0.80
CA PRO A 288 -10.80 -20.77 -1.15
C PRO A 288 -10.94 -21.25 -2.60
N LEU A 289 -9.80 -21.37 -3.29
CA LEU A 289 -9.65 -21.97 -4.60
C LEU A 289 -8.69 -23.14 -4.41
N TRP A 290 -9.27 -24.34 -4.33
CA TRP A 290 -8.54 -25.58 -4.51
C TRP A 290 -8.16 -25.71 -5.99
N LEU A 291 -6.87 -25.98 -6.21
CA LEU A 291 -6.17 -26.52 -7.40
C LEU A 291 -6.79 -26.31 -8.79
#